data_AF-A0AAU8K810-F1
#
_entry.id   AF-A0AAU8K810-F1
#
_cell.length_a   1.000
_cell.length_b   1.000
_cell.length_c   1.000
_cell.angle_alpha   90.00
_cell.angle_beta   90.00
_cell.angle_gamma   90.00
#
_symmetry.space_group_name_H-M   'P 1'
#
loop_
_entity.id
_entity.type
_entity.pdbx_description
1 polymer ?
#
loop_
_entity_poly.entity_id
_entity_poly.type
_entity_poly.pdbx_seq_one_letter_code
_entity_poly.pdbx_strand_id
1 'polypeptide(L)'
;MLNCLISPAERYDLLVGFSGMPMGTDITLANYNAPVHLPGGGGPEITEMMQFRVTKPLPGGGDPTTPDTEPALPAVPPIPVDVHTRRREFVLYRHVLFGTMTLNAVPFMEPSEDFIKLGSKEIWEYINPNHGAHPAGGAGGPVRWGGVR
;
A
#
# COMPACT_ATOMS: atom_id res chain seq x y z
N MET A 1 -2.35 10.19 16.49
CA MET A 1 -2.33 8.72 16.34
C MET A 1 -2.07 8.45 14.88
N LEU A 2 -0.98 7.75 14.55
CA LEU A 2 -0.65 7.41 13.16
C LEU A 2 -1.40 6.14 12.78
N ASN A 3 -2.19 6.22 11.70
CA ASN A 3 -2.98 5.11 11.21
C ASN A 3 -2.55 4.86 9.77
N CYS A 4 -2.07 3.65 9.50
CA CYS A 4 -1.67 3.25 8.16
C CYS A 4 -2.59 2.13 7.70
N LEU A 5 -3.29 2.35 6.59
CA LEU A 5 -3.91 1.24 5.87
C LEU A 5 -2.82 0.59 5.01
N ILE A 6 -2.59 -0.70 5.20
CA ILE A 6 -1.65 -1.48 4.40
C ILE A 6 -2.40 -2.64 3.74
N SER A 7 -2.26 -2.75 2.44
CA SER A 7 -2.87 -3.78 1.61
C SER A 7 -1.85 -4.85 1.22
N PRO A 8 -2.29 -6.04 0.76
CA PRO A 8 -1.40 -7.06 0.21
C PRO A 8 -0.37 -6.49 -0.78
N ALA A 9 0.90 -6.87 -0.57
CA ALA A 9 2.08 -6.45 -1.35
C ALA A 9 2.52 -4.97 -1.19
N GLU A 10 1.81 -4.14 -0.42
CA GLU A 10 2.31 -2.83 -0.01
C GLU A 10 3.41 -2.96 1.06
N ARG A 11 4.28 -1.95 1.13
CA ARG A 11 5.38 -1.90 2.11
C ARG A 11 5.48 -0.49 2.67
N TYR A 12 5.64 -0.41 3.99
CA TYR A 12 5.89 0.84 4.71
C TYR A 12 7.16 0.67 5.53
N ASP A 13 8.08 1.62 5.37
CA ASP A 13 9.22 1.76 6.26
C ASP A 13 8.83 2.76 7.36
N LEU A 14 8.79 2.30 8.62
CA LEU A 14 8.33 3.09 9.76
C LEU A 14 9.46 3.23 10.78
N LEU A 15 9.64 4.45 11.30
CA LEU A 15 10.42 4.72 12.51
C LEU A 15 9.46 4.88 13.69
N VAL A 16 9.70 4.15 14.77
CA VAL A 16 8.87 4.19 15.99
C VAL A 16 9.77 4.51 17.18
N GLY A 17 9.64 5.72 17.73
CA GLY A 17 10.39 6.16 18.90
C GLY A 17 9.76 5.68 20.22
N PHE A 18 10.56 5.04 21.07
CA PHE A 18 10.16 4.62 22.42
C PHE A 18 10.79 5.48 23.54
N SER A 19 11.58 6.50 23.20
CA SER A 19 12.40 7.29 24.13
C SER A 19 11.61 8.00 25.24
N GLY A 20 10.36 8.37 24.98
CA GLY A 20 9.47 9.02 25.95
C GLY A 20 8.65 8.06 26.82
N MET A 21 8.82 6.75 26.67
CA MET A 21 8.02 5.75 27.37
C MET A 21 8.71 5.24 28.64
N PRO A 22 8.00 5.08 29.77
CA PRO A 22 8.57 4.48 30.96
C PRO A 22 9.09 3.06 30.72
N MET A 23 10.15 2.68 31.43
CA MET A 23 10.61 1.30 31.45
C MET A 23 9.51 0.37 31.99
N GLY A 24 9.35 -0.78 31.34
CA GLY A 24 8.28 -1.74 31.61
C GLY A 24 6.97 -1.45 30.86
N THR A 25 6.91 -0.42 30.02
CA THR A 25 5.72 -0.15 29.21
C THR A 25 5.54 -1.21 28.13
N ASP A 26 4.32 -1.72 28.03
CA ASP A 26 3.87 -2.60 26.96
C ASP A 26 3.04 -1.79 25.95
N ILE A 27 3.39 -1.90 24.66
CA ILE A 27 2.71 -1.20 23.55
C ILE A 27 2.22 -2.22 22.54
N THR A 28 0.92 -2.27 22.32
CA THR A 28 0.30 -3.15 21.32
C THR A 28 0.23 -2.47 19.96
N LEU A 29 0.79 -3.11 18.93
CA LEU A 29 0.46 -2.80 17.54
C LEU A 29 -0.88 -3.45 17.21
N ALA A 30 -1.91 -2.63 17.11
CA ALA A 30 -3.27 -3.06 16.84
C ALA A 30 -3.61 -2.96 15.34
N ASN A 31 -4.40 -3.91 14.87
CA ASN A 31 -5.10 -3.80 13.60
C ASN A 31 -6.55 -3.42 13.91
N TYR A 32 -6.95 -2.22 13.50
CA TYR A 32 -8.26 -1.69 13.83
C TYR A 32 -8.84 -0.95 12.63
N ASN A 33 -10.18 -0.89 12.56
CA ASN A 33 -10.90 -0.22 11.48
C ASN A 33 -10.53 -0.73 10.07
N ALA A 34 -10.12 -2.01 9.98
CA ALA A 34 -9.80 -2.71 8.76
C ALA A 34 -10.49 -4.09 8.78
N PRO A 35 -11.82 -4.14 8.51
CA PRO A 35 -12.55 -5.41 8.47
C PRO A 35 -11.92 -6.37 7.48
N VAL A 36 -12.13 -7.66 7.73
CA VAL A 36 -11.81 -8.72 6.78
C VAL A 36 -12.52 -8.39 5.45
N HIS A 37 -11.77 -8.24 4.36
CA HIS A 37 -12.23 -7.72 3.06
C HIS A 37 -12.73 -6.26 3.08
N LEU A 38 -11.90 -5.33 3.60
CA LEU A 38 -12.10 -3.89 3.48
C LEU A 38 -12.50 -3.46 2.04
N PRO A 39 -13.43 -2.50 1.86
CA PRO A 39 -14.17 -1.79 2.90
C PRO A 39 -15.46 -2.50 3.36
N GLY A 40 -15.91 -3.56 2.68
CA GLY A 40 -17.28 -4.05 2.79
C GLY A 40 -17.46 -5.43 3.44
N GLY A 41 -16.40 -6.11 3.86
CA GLY A 41 -16.50 -7.48 4.34
C GLY A 41 -16.78 -7.65 5.83
N GLY A 42 -16.86 -8.91 6.24
CA GLY A 42 -17.07 -9.34 7.62
C GLY A 42 -16.30 -10.65 7.87
N GLY A 43 -15.79 -10.81 9.08
CA GLY A 43 -14.97 -11.96 9.49
C GLY A 43 -14.41 -11.76 10.90
N PRO A 44 -13.71 -12.76 11.47
CA PRO A 44 -13.10 -12.62 12.78
C PRO A 44 -12.07 -11.50 12.76
N GLU A 45 -12.17 -10.58 13.72
CA GLU A 45 -11.22 -9.49 13.85
C GLU A 45 -9.93 -10.00 14.50
N ILE A 46 -8.80 -9.77 13.82
CA ILE A 46 -7.47 -9.88 14.43
C ILE A 46 -7.11 -8.47 14.86
N THR A 47 -7.45 -8.11 16.10
CA THR A 47 -7.31 -6.74 16.60
C THR A 47 -5.91 -6.42 17.10
N GLU A 48 -5.12 -7.44 17.45
CA GLU A 48 -3.77 -7.31 17.98
C GLU A 48 -2.79 -8.09 17.10
N MET A 49 -1.73 -7.41 16.63
CA MET A 49 -0.74 -8.02 15.76
C MET A 49 0.49 -8.47 16.55
N MET A 50 1.05 -7.56 17.36
CA MET A 50 2.23 -7.81 18.17
C MET A 50 2.33 -6.80 19.32
N GLN A 51 3.25 -7.04 20.24
CA GLN A 51 3.53 -6.14 21.37
C GLN A 51 5.02 -5.79 21.43
N PHE A 52 5.32 -4.51 21.57
CA PHE A 52 6.62 -4.00 21.95
C PHE A 52 6.69 -3.89 23.47
N ARG A 53 7.74 -4.44 24.08
CA ARG A 53 7.96 -4.36 25.52
C ARG A 53 9.20 -3.53 25.80
N VAL A 54 9.04 -2.35 26.38
CA VAL A 54 10.11 -1.38 26.65
C VAL A 54 10.87 -1.78 27.91
N THR A 55 11.62 -2.87 27.84
CA THR A 55 12.27 -3.51 29.00
C THR A 55 13.79 -3.55 28.91
N LYS A 56 14.36 -3.12 27.78
CA LYS A 56 15.80 -3.15 27.53
C LYS A 56 16.38 -1.73 27.61
N PRO A 57 17.35 -1.47 28.51
CA PRO A 57 18.06 -0.19 28.49
C PRO A 57 18.94 -0.09 27.24
N LEU A 58 19.12 1.14 26.74
CA LEU A 58 20.04 1.41 25.65
C LEU A 58 21.50 1.17 26.13
N PRO A 59 22.34 0.51 25.32
CA PRO A 59 23.73 0.31 25.69
C PRO A 59 24.50 1.65 25.66
N GLY A 60 24.94 2.10 26.84
CA GLY A 60 26.16 2.89 27.06
C GLY A 60 26.39 4.17 26.25
N GLY A 61 25.37 4.98 25.94
CA GLY A 61 25.57 6.28 25.28
C GLY A 61 24.34 7.00 24.72
N GLY A 62 23.16 6.37 24.77
CA GLY A 62 21.96 6.87 24.10
C GLY A 62 21.71 6.17 22.76
N ASP A 63 20.64 6.56 22.07
CA ASP A 63 20.29 6.01 20.75
C ASP A 63 21.00 6.83 19.67
N PRO A 64 21.92 6.25 18.87
CA PRO A 64 22.64 6.96 17.82
C PRO A 64 21.84 7.07 16.50
N THR A 65 20.61 6.57 16.45
CA THR A 65 19.79 6.59 15.23
C THR A 65 19.20 7.98 14.97
N THR A 66 18.80 8.23 13.71
CA THR A 66 18.13 9.47 13.32
C THR A 66 16.87 9.68 14.18
N PRO A 67 16.69 10.86 14.80
CA PRO A 67 15.46 11.16 15.52
C PRO A 67 14.23 10.91 14.64
N ASP A 68 13.20 10.32 15.21
CA ASP A 68 11.92 10.07 14.53
C ASP A 68 11.23 11.35 14.04
N THR A 69 11.63 12.51 14.57
CA THR A 69 11.18 13.84 14.15
C THR A 69 11.90 14.43 12.93
N GLU A 70 13.04 13.87 12.51
CA GLU A 70 13.88 14.42 11.44
C GLU A 70 14.29 13.38 10.36
N PRO A 71 13.38 12.54 9.84
CA PRO A 71 13.75 11.62 8.77
C PRO A 71 14.04 12.39 7.47
N ALA A 72 15.30 12.36 7.02
CA ALA A 72 15.70 12.85 5.71
C ALA A 72 15.29 11.83 4.62
N LEU A 73 14.02 11.83 4.23
CA LEU A 73 13.53 10.98 3.16
C LEU A 73 13.95 11.54 1.79
N PRO A 74 14.41 10.70 0.84
CA PRO A 74 14.73 11.16 -0.50
C PRO A 74 13.46 11.70 -1.18
N ALA A 75 13.58 12.88 -1.78
CA ALA A 75 12.49 13.45 -2.55
C ALA A 75 12.24 12.59 -3.80
N VAL A 76 10.99 12.20 -4.02
CA VAL A 76 10.57 11.51 -5.25
C VAL A 76 10.03 12.55 -6.24
N PRO A 77 10.77 12.88 -7.32
CA PRO A 77 10.32 13.88 -8.28
C PRO A 77 9.02 13.44 -8.99
N PRO A 78 8.12 14.39 -9.34
CA PRO A 78 6.93 14.08 -10.11
C PRO A 78 7.28 13.53 -11.49
N ILE A 79 6.51 12.54 -11.95
CA ILE A 79 6.56 12.11 -13.35
C ILE A 79 5.82 13.19 -14.15
N PRO A 80 6.49 13.91 -15.08
CA PRO A 80 5.83 14.95 -15.85
C PRO A 80 4.81 14.32 -16.79
N VAL A 81 3.57 14.78 -16.70
CA VAL A 81 2.45 14.40 -17.58
C VAL A 81 1.94 15.64 -18.31
N ASP A 82 1.46 15.45 -19.53
CA ASP A 82 0.87 16.49 -20.37
C ASP A 82 -0.41 15.98 -21.05
N VAL A 83 -1.06 16.84 -21.83
CA VAL A 83 -2.35 16.53 -22.50
C VAL A 83 -2.23 15.39 -23.52
N HIS A 84 -1.02 15.09 -23.99
CA HIS A 84 -0.74 14.05 -24.98
C HIS A 84 -0.24 12.76 -24.34
N THR A 85 -0.09 12.71 -23.00
CA THR A 85 0.27 11.50 -22.28
C THR A 85 -0.84 10.47 -22.45
N ARG A 86 -0.52 9.34 -23.07
CA ARG A 86 -1.48 8.27 -23.34
C ARG A 86 -2.13 7.79 -22.05
N ARG A 87 -3.44 7.57 -22.10
CA ARG A 87 -4.23 6.99 -21.00
C ARG A 87 -4.69 5.58 -21.39
N ARG A 88 -4.67 4.66 -20.42
CA ARG A 88 -5.20 3.31 -20.58
C ARG A 88 -6.04 2.96 -19.35
N GLU A 89 -7.22 2.43 -19.59
CA GLU A 89 -8.13 1.99 -18.55
C GLU A 89 -8.04 0.48 -18.34
N PHE A 90 -8.05 0.08 -17.06
CA PHE A 90 -8.08 -1.30 -16.62
C PHE A 90 -9.29 -1.49 -15.72
N VAL A 91 -10.37 -2.03 -16.28
CA VAL A 91 -11.61 -2.29 -15.57
C VAL A 91 -11.50 -3.65 -14.90
N LEU A 92 -11.59 -3.64 -13.58
CA LEU A 92 -11.65 -4.87 -12.80
C LEU A 92 -13.06 -5.48 -12.91
N TYR A 93 -13.15 -6.61 -13.60
CA TYR A 93 -14.43 -7.23 -13.93
C TYR A 93 -14.57 -8.60 -13.27
N ARG A 94 -15.69 -8.80 -12.58
CA ARG A 94 -16.12 -10.11 -12.06
C ARG A 94 -17.19 -10.69 -12.96
N HIS A 95 -16.91 -11.81 -13.62
CA HIS A 95 -17.92 -12.46 -14.45
C HIS A 95 -18.95 -13.19 -13.57
N VAL A 96 -20.24 -12.90 -13.79
CA VAL A 96 -21.36 -13.40 -12.97
C VAL A 96 -21.43 -14.93 -12.93
N LEU A 97 -21.12 -15.60 -14.04
CA LEU A 97 -21.23 -17.06 -14.16
C LEU A 97 -20.01 -17.84 -13.64
N PHE A 98 -18.83 -17.23 -13.60
CA PHE A 98 -17.58 -17.96 -13.35
C PHE A 98 -16.89 -17.56 -12.04
N GLY A 99 -17.36 -16.50 -11.39
CA GLY A 99 -16.79 -16.01 -10.12
C GLY A 99 -15.34 -15.50 -10.22
N THR A 100 -14.72 -15.58 -11.39
CA THR A 100 -13.34 -15.20 -11.66
C THR A 100 -13.21 -13.68 -11.82
N MET A 101 -12.11 -13.15 -11.28
CA MET A 101 -11.71 -11.76 -11.49
C MET A 101 -10.81 -11.63 -12.71
N THR A 102 -11.04 -10.59 -13.50
CA THR A 102 -10.31 -10.30 -14.74
C THR A 102 -10.05 -8.81 -14.85
N LEU A 103 -9.07 -8.43 -15.66
CA LEU A 103 -8.92 -7.05 -16.14
C LEU A 103 -9.50 -6.98 -17.55
N ASN A 104 -10.35 -5.98 -17.81
CA ASN A 104 -11.00 -5.76 -19.10
C ASN A 104 -11.78 -6.98 -19.63
N ALA A 105 -12.32 -7.80 -18.73
CA ALA A 105 -12.99 -9.08 -19.06
C ALA A 105 -12.10 -10.12 -19.77
N VAL A 106 -10.77 -9.96 -19.69
CA VAL A 106 -9.78 -10.87 -20.29
C VAL A 106 -9.19 -11.79 -19.21
N PRO A 107 -9.27 -13.13 -19.37
CA PRO A 107 -8.59 -14.08 -18.50
C PRO A 107 -7.07 -13.93 -18.53
N PHE A 108 -6.39 -14.22 -17.41
CA PHE A 108 -4.93 -14.11 -17.29
C PHE A 108 -4.16 -14.93 -18.34
N MET A 109 -4.71 -16.06 -18.78
CA MET A 109 -4.03 -16.97 -19.72
C MET A 109 -4.16 -16.52 -21.19
N GLU A 110 -5.00 -15.52 -21.49
CA GLU A 110 -5.09 -14.97 -22.84
C GLU A 110 -3.84 -14.13 -23.19
N PRO A 111 -3.51 -13.99 -24.48
CA PRO A 111 -2.41 -13.13 -24.91
C PRO A 111 -2.58 -11.69 -24.39
N SER A 112 -1.47 -11.09 -23.95
CA SER A 112 -1.48 -9.69 -23.49
C SER A 112 -1.71 -8.73 -24.66
N GLU A 113 -2.56 -7.72 -24.43
CA GLU A 113 -2.80 -6.59 -25.35
C GLU A 113 -2.12 -5.29 -24.86
N ASP A 114 -1.38 -5.38 -23.76
CA ASP A 114 -0.81 -4.25 -23.01
C ASP A 114 0.65 -4.00 -23.36
N PHE A 115 0.94 -3.83 -24.65
CA PHE A 115 2.29 -3.51 -25.11
C PHE A 115 2.62 -2.03 -24.89
N ILE A 116 3.62 -1.78 -24.04
CA ILE A 116 4.13 -0.45 -23.72
C ILE A 116 5.44 -0.21 -24.46
N LYS A 117 5.59 0.97 -25.05
CA LYS A 117 6.88 1.37 -25.65
C LYS A 117 7.88 1.68 -24.55
N LEU A 118 9.05 1.04 -24.58
CA LEU A 118 10.15 1.33 -23.65
C LEU A 118 10.49 2.84 -23.64
N GLY A 119 10.59 3.41 -22.45
CA GLY A 119 10.88 4.84 -22.24
C GLY A 119 9.68 5.78 -22.45
N SER A 120 8.51 5.26 -22.84
CA SER A 120 7.27 6.05 -22.87
C SER A 120 6.69 6.25 -21.47
N LYS A 121 5.79 7.23 -21.33
CA LYS A 121 4.99 7.46 -20.14
C LYS A 121 3.52 7.27 -20.52
N GLU A 122 2.80 6.53 -19.69
CA GLU A 122 1.35 6.36 -19.79
C GLU A 122 0.71 6.64 -18.44
N ILE A 123 -0.55 7.11 -18.44
CA ILE A 123 -1.42 7.18 -17.27
C ILE A 123 -2.30 5.93 -17.29
N TRP A 124 -2.26 5.15 -16.23
CA TRP A 124 -3.07 3.95 -16.09
C TRP A 124 -4.18 4.17 -15.07
N GLU A 125 -5.40 3.91 -15.49
CA GLU A 125 -6.61 4.14 -14.70
C GLU A 125 -7.21 2.79 -14.33
N TYR A 126 -7.01 2.39 -13.08
CA TYR A 126 -7.62 1.17 -12.54
C TYR A 126 -9.02 1.48 -12.04
N ILE A 127 -10.02 0.92 -12.70
CA ILE A 127 -11.44 1.16 -12.42
C ILE A 127 -11.99 -0.06 -11.72
N ASN A 128 -12.44 0.11 -10.48
CA ASN A 128 -13.03 -0.96 -9.68
C ASN A 128 -14.52 -0.72 -9.43
N PRO A 129 -15.42 -1.27 -10.27
CA PRO A 129 -16.86 -1.20 -10.04
C PRO A 129 -17.36 -2.21 -8.99
N ASN A 130 -16.50 -3.06 -8.44
CA ASN A 130 -16.88 -4.11 -7.49
C ASN A 130 -16.95 -3.58 -6.05
N HIS A 131 -17.68 -4.28 -5.18
CA HIS A 131 -17.88 -3.88 -3.79
C HIS A 131 -16.63 -4.00 -2.89
N GLY A 132 -15.64 -4.81 -3.28
CA GLY A 132 -14.42 -5.06 -2.48
C GLY A 132 -13.23 -4.26 -2.99
N ALA A 133 -12.26 -3.98 -2.12
CA ALA A 133 -10.99 -3.39 -2.54
C ALA A 133 -10.10 -4.44 -3.24
N HIS A 134 -9.33 -3.97 -4.22
CA HIS A 134 -8.41 -4.78 -5.00
C HIS A 134 -7.09 -4.03 -5.16
N PRO A 135 -6.07 -4.35 -4.35
CA PRO A 135 -4.77 -3.71 -4.44
C PRO A 135 -4.14 -4.02 -5.80
N ALA A 136 -3.79 -2.98 -6.55
CA ALA A 136 -3.19 -3.10 -7.87
C ALA A 136 -1.69 -2.82 -7.80
N GLY A 137 -0.90 -3.62 -8.52
CA GLY A 137 0.53 -3.42 -8.70
C GLY A 137 0.94 -3.76 -10.13
N GLY A 138 1.97 -3.09 -10.63
CA GLY A 138 2.57 -3.38 -11.95
C GLY A 138 3.99 -3.91 -11.80
N ALA A 139 4.38 -4.84 -12.67
CA ALA A 139 5.77 -5.20 -12.87
C ALA A 139 6.34 -4.37 -14.02
N GLY A 140 7.56 -3.83 -13.89
CA GLY A 140 8.25 -3.17 -15.01
C GLY A 140 8.85 -1.79 -14.76
N GLY A 141 8.75 -1.23 -13.55
CA GLY A 141 9.42 0.03 -13.20
C GLY A 141 8.73 0.78 -12.06
N PRO A 142 9.27 1.92 -11.63
CA PRO A 142 8.64 2.76 -10.62
C PRO A 142 7.32 3.34 -11.15
N VAL A 143 6.22 3.01 -10.48
CA VAL A 143 4.88 3.57 -10.71
C VAL A 143 4.65 4.71 -9.72
N ARG A 144 4.04 5.81 -10.17
CA ARG A 144 3.59 6.88 -9.27
C ARG A 144 2.07 6.97 -9.33
N TRP A 145 1.44 6.72 -8.19
CA TRP A 145 0.00 6.85 -8.02
C TRP A 145 -0.39 8.33 -7.91
N GLY A 146 -1.40 8.73 -8.67
CA GLY A 146 -2.07 10.02 -8.54
C GLY A 146 -3.56 9.78 -8.29
N GLY A 147 -4.15 10.50 -7.34
CA GLY A 147 -5.60 10.50 -7.18
C GLY A 147 -6.24 11.33 -8.29
N VAL A 148 -7.32 10.81 -8.88
CA VAL A 148 -8.24 11.64 -9.66
C VAL A 148 -8.98 12.52 -8.66
N ARG A 149 -8.92 13.84 -8.83
CA ARG A 149 -9.69 14.80 -8.03
C ARG A 149 -11.17 14.76 -8.41
#